data_AF-A0A950CKG4-F1
#
_entry.id   AF-A0A950CKG4-F1
#
_cell.length_a   1.000
_cell.length_b   1.000
_cell.length_c   1.000
_cell.angle_alpha   90.00
_cell.angle_beta   90.00
_cell.angle_gamma   90.00
#
_symmetry.space_group_name_H-M   'P 1'
#
loop_
_entity.id
_entity.type
_entity.pdbx_description
1 polymer ?
#
loop_
_entity_poly.entity_id
_entity_poly.type
_entity_poly.pdbx_seq_one_letter_code
_entity_poly.pdbx_strand_id
1 'polypeptide(L)' 'MDLDIASGPPPPAKIESLLKVSPNPLWPTPSELMDKIFTAEERTRFIEYMRPLVESGKGIGRISSVFIWAFKAPIPEKPW' A
#
# COMPACT_ATOMS: atom_id res chain seq x y z
N MET A 1 -6.77 -22.36 9.01
CA MET A 1 -6.33 -20.98 8.73
C MET A 1 -5.41 -21.13 7.56
N ASP A 2 -5.92 -20.82 6.37
CA ASP A 2 -5.21 -21.11 5.13
C ASP A 2 -4.49 -19.85 4.67
N LEU A 3 -3.22 -20.02 4.31
CA LEU A 3 -2.37 -18.97 3.80
C LEU A 3 -2.46 -18.97 2.27
N ASP A 4 -2.97 -17.89 1.71
CA ASP A 4 -3.03 -17.68 0.26
C ASP A 4 -1.84 -16.84 -0.20
N ILE A 5 -1.12 -17.34 -1.20
CA ILE A 5 0.08 -16.69 -1.75
C ILE A 5 -0.12 -16.49 -3.24
N ALA A 6 -0.13 -15.23 -3.66
CA ALA A 6 -0.14 -14.85 -5.07
C ALA A 6 1.21 -14.23 -5.46
N SER A 7 1.72 -14.64 -6.62
CA SER A 7 2.91 -14.04 -7.24
C SER A 7 2.66 -13.79 -8.73
N GLY A 8 3.03 -12.60 -9.19
CA GLY A 8 2.82 -12.16 -10.56
C GLY A 8 3.24 -10.70 -10.73
N PRO A 9 3.33 -10.21 -11.97
CA PRO A 9 3.56 -8.80 -12.19
C PRO A 9 2.38 -8.00 -11.61
N PRO A 10 2.63 -6.97 -10.79
CA PRO A 10 1.57 -6.08 -10.37
C PRO A 10 1.01 -5.36 -11.61
N PRO A 11 -0.29 -5.05 -11.65
CA PRO A 11 -0.83 -4.26 -12.75
C PRO A 11 -0.07 -2.93 -12.83
N PRO A 12 0.20 -2.42 -14.06
CA PRO A 12 0.80 -1.11 -14.23
C PRO A 12 0.00 -0.05 -13.46
N ALA A 13 0.69 0.78 -12.70
CA ALA A 13 0.07 1.84 -11.92
C ALA A 13 0.81 3.16 -12.13
N LYS A 14 0.09 4.26 -12.00
CA LYS A 14 0.73 5.58 -11.90
C LYS A 14 1.43 5.69 -10.56
N ILE A 15 2.66 6.20 -10.54
CA ILE A 15 3.40 6.39 -9.29
C ILE A 15 2.64 7.30 -8.32
N GLU A 16 1.90 8.29 -8.83
CA GLU A 16 1.06 9.18 -8.02
C GLU A 16 -0.06 8.42 -7.29
N SER A 17 -0.59 7.36 -7.88
CA SER A 17 -1.59 6.51 -7.24
C SER A 17 -0.95 5.72 -6.10
N LEU A 18 0.21 5.10 -6.35
CA LEU A 18 0.93 4.31 -5.35
C LEU A 18 1.33 5.14 -4.13
N LEU A 19 1.78 6.38 -4.34
CA LEU A 19 2.18 7.29 -3.27
C LEU A 19 1.02 7.73 -2.35
N LYS A 20 -0.23 7.55 -2.78
CA LYS A 20 -1.45 7.92 -2.04
C LYS A 20 -2.15 6.72 -1.39
N VAL A 21 -1.65 5.50 -1.59
CA VAL A 21 -2.27 4.31 -0.98
C VAL A 21 -1.94 4.25 0.51
N SER A 22 -2.97 4.01 1.32
CA SER A 22 -2.80 3.58 2.71
C SER A 22 -3.66 2.35 2.98
N PRO A 23 -3.08 1.14 3.01
CA PRO A 23 -3.83 -0.11 3.22
C PRO A 23 -4.48 -0.19 4.62
N ASN A 24 -3.97 0.59 5.57
CA ASN A 24 -4.51 0.73 6.91
C ASN A 24 -4.75 2.23 7.16
N PRO A 25 -5.97 2.69 7.46
CA PRO A 25 -6.26 4.11 7.69
C PRO A 25 -5.40 4.79 8.76
N LEU A 26 -4.80 4.02 9.67
CA LEU A 26 -3.91 4.50 10.72
C LEU A 26 -2.44 4.61 10.27
N TRP A 27 -2.09 4.10 9.09
CA TRP A 27 -0.75 4.24 8.53
C TRP A 27 -0.65 5.50 7.67
N PRO A 28 0.45 6.25 7.77
CA PRO A 28 0.72 7.32 6.82
C PRO A 28 0.91 6.73 5.41
N THR A 29 0.48 7.49 4.42
CA THR A 29 0.78 7.20 3.01
C THR A 29 2.30 7.28 2.76
N PRO A 30 2.80 6.63 1.70
CA PRO A 30 4.19 6.81 1.28
C PRO A 30 4.56 8.27 1.03
N SER A 31 3.65 9.09 0.47
CA SER A 31 3.92 10.52 0.29
C SER A 31 4.14 11.25 1.62
N GLU A 32 3.29 11.00 2.62
CA GLU A 32 3.43 11.63 3.94
C GLU A 32 4.69 11.17 4.68
N LEU A 33 5.14 9.93 4.44
CA LEU A 33 6.44 9.46 4.93
C LEU A 33 7.61 10.15 4.23
N MET A 34 7.53 10.29 2.90
CA MET A 34 8.57 10.98 2.12
C MET A 34 8.74 12.43 2.55
N ASP A 35 7.65 13.13 2.84
CA ASP A 35 7.69 14.53 3.32
C ASP A 35 8.41 14.67 4.69
N LYS A 36 8.54 13.59 5.46
CA LYS A 36 9.24 13.56 6.76
C LYS A 36 10.70 13.11 6.66
N ILE A 37 11.03 12.31 5.64
CA ILE A 37 12.31 11.63 5.53
C ILE A 37 13.24 12.33 4.54
N PHE A 38 12.69 12.80 3.42
CA PHE A 38 13.46 13.35 2.31
C PHE A 38 13.44 14.88 2.28
N THR A 39 14.52 15.46 1.75
CA THR A 39 14.46 16.82 1.19
C THR A 39 13.64 16.84 -0.11
N ALA A 40 13.30 18.04 -0.58
CA ALA A 40 12.56 18.20 -1.83
C ALA A 40 13.32 17.62 -3.05
N GLU A 41 14.64 17.80 -3.09
CA GLU A 41 15.51 17.28 -4.14
C GLU A 41 15.62 15.76 -4.09
N GLU A 42 15.81 15.19 -2.89
CA GLU A 42 15.88 13.74 -2.69
C GLU A 42 14.58 13.05 -3.09
N ARG A 43 13.44 13.64 -2.70
CA ARG A 43 12.12 13.15 -3.08
C ARG A 43 11.94 13.16 -4.60
N THR A 44 12.33 14.25 -5.26
CA THR A 44 12.21 14.38 -6.72
C THR A 44 13.03 13.29 -7.42
N ARG A 45 14.29 13.13 -7.03
CA ARG A 45 15.19 12.10 -7.57
C ARG A 45 14.65 10.68 -7.33
N PHE A 46 14.09 10.43 -6.15
CA PHE A 46 13.49 9.13 -5.84
C PHE A 46 12.30 8.81 -6.74
N ILE A 47 11.40 9.78 -6.93
CA ILE A 47 10.21 9.63 -7.78
C ILE A 47 10.61 9.41 -9.24
N GLU A 48 11.56 10.18 -9.76
CA GLU A 48 12.07 10.03 -11.14
C GLU A 48 12.65 8.64 -11.38
N TYR A 49 13.42 8.10 -10.42
CA TYR A 49 13.97 6.75 -10.51
C TYR A 49 12.88 5.67 -10.46
N MET A 50 11.91 5.82 -9.56
CA MET A 50 10.86 4.82 -9.34
C MET A 50 9.81 4.79 -10.45
N ARG A 51 9.51 5.94 -11.07
CA ARG A 51 8.45 6.08 -12.08
C ARG A 51 8.52 5.02 -13.19
N PRO A 52 9.62 4.84 -13.93
CA PRO A 52 9.68 3.82 -14.98
C PRO A 52 9.53 2.40 -14.43
N LEU A 53 9.96 2.13 -13.20
CA LEU A 53 9.85 0.81 -12.58
C LEU A 53 8.39 0.47 -12.26
N VAL A 54 7.64 1.41 -11.70
CA VAL A 54 6.23 1.25 -11.34
C VAL A 54 5.33 1.24 -12.57
N GLU A 55 5.54 2.18 -13.49
CA GLU A 55 4.68 2.35 -14.66
C GLU A 55 4.93 1.29 -15.73
N SER A 56 6.11 0.67 -15.78
CA SER A 56 6.37 -0.42 -16.74
C SER A 56 5.58 -1.70 -16.47
N GLY A 57 5.07 -1.90 -15.24
CA GLY A 57 4.39 -3.14 -14.84
C GLY A 57 5.27 -4.40 -14.93
N LYS A 58 6.60 -4.25 -15.07
CA LYS A 58 7.55 -5.37 -15.21
C LYS A 58 8.13 -5.84 -13.86
N GLY A 59 7.67 -5.25 -12.75
CA GLY A 59 8.06 -5.67 -11.41
C GLY A 59 7.54 -7.06 -11.04
N ILE A 60 8.03 -7.61 -9.94
CA ILE A 60 7.50 -8.84 -9.34
C ILE A 60 6.84 -8.47 -8.02
N GLY A 61 5.51 -8.61 -7.96
CA GLY A 61 4.74 -8.47 -6.74
C GLY A 61 4.60 -9.83 -6.07
N ARG A 62 4.74 -9.86 -4.74
CA ARG A 62 4.41 -11.02 -3.91
C ARG A 62 3.47 -10.56 -2.82
N ILE A 63 2.27 -11.09 -2.80
CA ILE A 63 1.26 -10.81 -1.77
C ILE A 63 0.93 -12.11 -1.07
N SER A 64 0.95 -12.04 0.25
CA SER A 64 0.56 -13.12 1.16
C SER A 64 -0.60 -12.59 1.97
N SER A 65 -1.73 -13.29 1.93
CA SER A 65 -2.93 -12.93 2.67
C SER A 65 -3.34 -14.08 3.57
N VAL A 66 -3.69 -13.74 4.82
CA VAL A 66 -4.27 -14.70 5.75
C VAL A 66 -5.61 -14.15 6.20
N PHE A 67 -6.66 -14.93 6.00
CA PHE A 67 -7.99 -14.59 6.49
C PHE A 67 -8.06 -14.92 7.98
N ILE A 68 -8.03 -13.88 8.81
CA ILE A 68 -8.38 -14.01 10.23
C ILE A 68 -9.90 -13.89 10.38
N TRP A 69 -10.50 -14.92 10.97
CA TRP A 69 -11.90 -14.88 11.40
C TRP A 69 -12.01 -13.84 12.52
N ALA A 70 -12.89 -12.86 12.35
CA ALA A 70 -13.28 -11.95 13.42
C ALA A 70 -14.77 -12.14 13.71
N PHE A 71 -15.12 -12.37 14.96
CA PHE A 71 -16.52 -12.32 15.39
C PHE A 71 -16.93 -10.85 15.47
N LYS A 72 -17.91 -10.46 14.66
CA LYS A 72 -18.57 -9.17 14.84
C LYS A 72 -19.33 -9.24 16.18
N ALA A 73 -18.92 -8.45 17.16
CA ALA A 73 -19.69 -8.31 18.39
C ALA A 73 -21.12 -7.88 18.03
N PRO A 74 -22.16 -8.44 18.68
CA PRO A 74 -23.53 -7.99 18.46
C PRO A 74 -23.61 -6.49 18.72
N ILE A 75 -24.32 -5.78 17.85
CA ILE A 75 -24.60 -4.35 18.05
C ILE A 75 -25.44 -4.28 19.34
N PRO A 76 -24.98 -3.59 20.41
CA PRO A 76 -25.75 -3.51 21.64
C PRO A 76 -27.11 -2.84 21.35
N GLU A 77 -28.20 -3.43 21.84
CA GLU A 77 -29.58 -2.95 21.63
C GLU A 77 -29.82 -1.55 22.18
N LYS A 78 -28.93 -1.06 23.07
CA LYS A 78 -28.91 0.30 23.55
C LYS A 78 -27.51 0.88 23.37
N PRO A 79 -27.31 1.79 22.40
CA PRO A 79 -26.14 2.64 22.40
C PRO A 79 -26.42 3.74 23.44
N TRP A 80 -25.86 3.59 24.64
CA TRP A 80 -25.79 4.62 25.70
C TRP A 80 -27.10 5.38 25.97
#